data_AF-A0A1Y0IID2-F1
#
_entry.id   AF-A0A1Y0IID2-F1
#
_cell.length_a   1.000
_cell.length_b   1.000
_cell.length_c   1.000
_cell.angle_alpha   90.00
_cell.angle_beta   90.00
_cell.angle_gamma   90.00
#
_symmetry.space_group_name_H-M   'P 1'
#
loop_
_entity.id
_entity.type
_entity.pdbx_description
1 polymer ?
#
loop_
_entity_poly.entity_id
_entity_poly.type
_entity_poly.pdbx_seq_one_letter_code
_entity_poly.pdbx_strand_id
1 'polypeptide(L)'
;MFDPVPYRYDGHWYAPVVYATRSEVQATNEHLIANLAKAIDAENHAIQIYERLAQLTNDQDYKQIILAIRSDEVGHFRNFSQIYATLTGGQQAPLTNPQLPANFLDGIEESIRDELDDSKFYQDTSLFTTDPTINRALLYASNDEARHATWFSYIWNKSRR
;
A
#
# COMPACT_ATOMS: atom_id res chain seq x y z
N MET A 1 1.01 38.37 7.98
CA MET A 1 1.88 37.33 7.39
C MET A 1 3.28 37.91 7.45
N PHE A 2 4.13 37.40 8.34
CA PHE A 2 5.52 37.87 8.48
C PHE A 2 6.39 36.90 7.69
N ASP A 3 7.11 37.39 6.68
CA ASP A 3 8.08 36.58 5.96
C ASP A 3 9.26 36.27 6.90
N PRO A 4 9.69 35.00 7.04
CA PRO A 4 10.78 34.66 7.92
C PRO A 4 12.10 35.16 7.33
N VAL A 5 12.80 36.00 8.09
CA VAL A 5 14.10 36.57 7.69
C VAL A 5 15.21 35.56 8.01
N PRO A 6 16.16 35.29 7.10
CA PRO A 6 17.31 34.44 7.40
C PRO A 6 18.13 34.99 8.58
N TYR A 7 18.59 34.12 9.47
CA TYR A 7 19.49 34.50 10.56
C TYR A 7 20.91 33.97 10.30
N ARG A 8 21.92 34.74 10.75
CA ARG A 8 23.33 34.47 10.51
C ARG A 8 24.02 34.09 11.82
N TYR A 9 24.62 32.90 11.86
CA TYR A 9 25.45 32.42 12.96
C TYR A 9 26.74 31.82 12.37
N ASP A 10 27.90 32.20 12.89
CA ASP A 10 29.23 31.77 12.39
C ASP A 10 29.43 31.88 10.88
N GLY A 11 28.95 32.97 10.27
CA GLY A 11 29.21 33.25 8.86
C GLY A 11 28.42 32.41 7.85
N HIS A 12 27.65 31.42 8.31
CA HIS A 12 26.80 30.58 7.47
C HIS A 12 25.35 31.07 7.44
N TRP A 13 24.74 30.99 6.25
CA TRP A 13 23.33 31.27 6.04
C TRP A 13 22.52 30.01 6.33
N TYR A 14 21.63 30.08 7.32
CA TYR A 14 20.67 29.02 7.59
C TYR A 14 19.31 29.44 7.01
N ALA A 15 18.74 28.58 6.17
CA ALA A 15 17.34 28.74 5.77
C ALA A 15 16.46 28.61 7.02
N PRO A 16 15.42 29.44 7.17
CA PRO A 16 14.49 29.30 8.28
C PRO A 16 13.84 27.92 8.22
N VAL A 17 13.78 27.23 9.36
CA VAL A 17 13.02 25.99 9.48
C VAL A 17 11.55 26.36 9.31
N VAL A 18 10.98 26.00 8.17
CA VAL A 18 9.54 26.20 7.91
C VAL A 18 8.80 25.08 8.60
N TYR A 19 8.18 25.38 9.73
CA TYR A 19 7.30 24.43 10.42
C TYR A 19 5.93 24.44 9.76
N ALA A 20 5.40 23.25 9.44
CA ALA A 20 4.05 23.11 8.92
C ALA A 20 3.03 23.71 9.88
N THR A 21 2.06 24.43 9.33
CA THR A 21 0.94 24.98 10.09
C THR A 21 0.03 23.87 10.61
N ARG A 22 -0.73 24.16 11.67
CA ARG A 22 -1.72 23.20 12.22
C ARG A 22 -2.74 22.74 11.17
N SER A 23 -3.12 23.62 10.26
CA SER A 23 -4.03 23.30 9.14
C SER A 23 -3.40 22.35 8.12
N GLU A 24 -2.12 22.52 7.80
CA GLU A 24 -1.40 21.63 6.88
C GLU A 24 -1.22 20.24 7.50
N VAL A 25 -0.83 20.17 8.78
CA VAL A 25 -0.72 18.90 9.51
C VAL A 25 -2.06 18.16 9.58
N GLN A 26 -3.15 18.88 9.82
CA GLN A 26 -4.48 18.29 9.88
C GLN A 26 -4.92 17.74 8.51
N ALA A 27 -4.73 18.50 7.43
CA ALA A 27 -5.05 18.05 6.08
C ALA A 27 -4.22 16.82 5.67
N THR A 28 -2.92 16.82 5.97
CA THR A 28 -2.03 15.68 5.74
C THR A 28 -2.50 14.42 6.48
N ASN A 29 -2.92 14.56 7.74
CA ASN A 29 -3.46 13.44 8.52
C ASN A 29 -4.80 12.92 7.95
N GLU A 30 -5.68 13.80 7.50
CA GLU A 30 -6.96 13.40 6.88
C GLU A 30 -6.72 12.63 5.57
N HIS A 31 -5.77 13.06 4.74
CA HIS A 31 -5.36 12.34 3.53
C HIS A 31 -4.74 10.98 3.84
N LEU A 32 -3.84 10.91 4.82
CA LEU A 32 -3.22 9.65 5.25
C LEU A 32 -4.28 8.64 5.72
N ILE A 33 -5.21 9.07 6.57
CA ILE A 33 -6.29 8.21 7.09
C ILE A 33 -7.18 7.71 5.94
N ALA A 34 -7.56 8.60 5.02
CA ALA A 34 -8.37 8.21 3.86
C ALA A 34 -7.66 7.22 2.95
N ASN A 35 -6.35 7.41 2.71
CA ASN A 35 -5.57 6.49 1.88
C ASN A 35 -5.35 5.14 2.58
N LEU A 36 -5.11 5.14 3.89
CA LEU A 36 -5.02 3.90 4.66
C LEU A 36 -6.33 3.09 4.61
N ALA A 37 -7.49 3.74 4.69
CA ALA A 37 -8.77 3.03 4.55
C ALA A 37 -8.88 2.33 3.18
N LYS A 38 -8.45 3.01 2.10
CA LYS A 38 -8.44 2.42 0.76
C LYS A 38 -7.44 1.27 0.64
N ALA A 39 -6.23 1.44 1.17
CA ALA A 39 -5.21 0.40 1.20
C ALA A 39 -5.74 -0.84 1.93
N ILE A 40 -6.35 -0.68 3.10
CA ILE A 40 -6.92 -1.78 3.87
C ILE A 40 -8.00 -2.54 3.08
N ASP A 41 -8.86 -1.83 2.34
CA ASP A 41 -9.87 -2.48 1.50
C ASP A 41 -9.24 -3.22 0.31
N ALA A 42 -8.23 -2.61 -0.34
CA ALA A 42 -7.46 -3.22 -1.43
C ALA A 42 -6.76 -4.51 -0.98
N GLU A 43 -6.05 -4.48 0.15
CA GLU A 43 -5.42 -5.67 0.74
C GLU A 43 -6.44 -6.77 1.07
N ASN A 44 -7.59 -6.38 1.63
CA ASN A 44 -8.67 -7.32 1.90
C ASN A 44 -9.24 -7.95 0.62
N HIS A 45 -9.28 -7.20 -0.48
CA HIS A 45 -9.66 -7.70 -1.79
C HIS A 45 -8.61 -8.68 -2.34
N ALA A 46 -7.34 -8.30 -2.32
CA ALA A 46 -6.22 -9.13 -2.76
C ALA A 46 -6.20 -10.49 -2.04
N ILE A 47 -6.38 -10.50 -0.72
CA ILE A 47 -6.47 -11.73 0.09
C ILE A 47 -7.56 -12.70 -0.43
N GLN A 48 -8.71 -12.17 -0.82
CA GLN A 48 -9.85 -12.96 -1.30
C GLN A 48 -9.66 -13.41 -2.75
N ILE A 49 -9.14 -12.53 -3.60
CA ILE A 49 -8.85 -12.82 -5.01
C ILE A 49 -7.76 -13.89 -5.10
N TYR A 50 -6.70 -13.79 -4.31
CA TYR A 50 -5.56 -14.73 -4.38
C TYR A 50 -5.93 -16.09 -3.79
N GLU A 51 -6.80 -16.12 -2.78
CA GLU A 51 -7.43 -17.38 -2.34
C GLU A 51 -8.19 -18.03 -3.50
N ARG A 52 -8.98 -17.24 -4.25
CA ARG A 52 -9.72 -17.75 -5.40
C ARG A 52 -8.80 -18.23 -6.53
N LEU A 53 -7.75 -17.49 -6.86
CA LEU A 53 -6.80 -17.88 -7.90
C LEU A 53 -6.07 -19.18 -7.54
N ALA A 54 -5.67 -19.34 -6.28
CA ALA A 54 -5.06 -20.58 -5.79
C ALA A 54 -5.99 -21.81 -5.88
N GLN A 55 -7.31 -21.60 -5.90
CA GLN A 55 -8.31 -22.65 -6.10
C GLN A 55 -8.59 -22.93 -7.59
N LEU A 56 -8.34 -21.97 -8.48
CA LEU A 56 -8.60 -22.08 -9.92
C LEU A 56 -7.47 -22.79 -10.69
N THR A 57 -6.28 -22.94 -10.09
CA THR A 57 -5.15 -23.64 -10.71
C THR A 57 -4.95 -25.04 -10.14
N ASN A 58 -4.59 -25.99 -11.01
CA ASN A 58 -4.10 -27.31 -10.61
C ASN A 58 -2.56 -27.38 -10.55
N ASP A 59 -1.88 -26.36 -11.07
CA ASP A 59 -0.41 -26.25 -11.03
C ASP A 59 0.05 -25.94 -9.61
N GLN A 60 0.86 -26.82 -9.04
CA GLN A 60 1.29 -26.71 -7.65
C GLN A 60 2.30 -25.58 -7.43
N ASP A 61 3.14 -25.28 -8.42
CA ASP A 61 4.13 -24.21 -8.31
C ASP A 61 3.42 -22.85 -8.30
N TYR A 62 2.45 -22.67 -9.21
CA TYR A 62 1.64 -21.44 -9.23
C TYR A 62 0.84 -21.28 -7.95
N LYS A 63 0.23 -22.37 -7.46
CA LYS A 63 -0.53 -22.34 -6.21
C LYS A 63 0.33 -21.92 -5.03
N GLN A 64 1.57 -22.42 -4.92
CA GLN A 64 2.49 -22.06 -3.85
C GLN A 64 2.88 -20.58 -3.91
N ILE A 65 3.19 -20.06 -5.11
CA ILE A 65 3.53 -18.64 -5.30
C ILE A 65 2.34 -17.76 -4.88
N ILE A 66 1.13 -18.06 -5.36
CA ILE A 66 -0.07 -17.26 -5.07
C ILE A 66 -0.39 -17.28 -3.56
N LEU A 67 -0.24 -18.43 -2.91
CA LEU A 67 -0.47 -18.53 -1.46
C LEU A 67 0.59 -17.82 -0.63
N ALA A 68 1.83 -17.72 -1.13
CA ALA A 68 2.87 -16.93 -0.49
C ALA A 68 2.54 -15.42 -0.57
N ILE A 69 2.21 -14.92 -1.77
CA ILE A 69 1.77 -13.54 -1.99
C ILE A 69 0.56 -13.21 -1.10
N ARG A 70 -0.46 -14.07 -1.10
CA ARG A 70 -1.62 -13.92 -0.21
C ARG A 70 -1.24 -13.78 1.28
N SER A 71 -0.20 -14.49 1.72
CA SER A 71 0.27 -14.39 3.10
C SER A 71 0.89 -13.03 3.41
N ASP A 72 1.57 -12.44 2.42
CA ASP A 72 2.15 -11.11 2.51
C ASP A 72 1.01 -10.06 2.60
N GLU A 73 -0.06 -10.20 1.78
CA GLU A 73 -1.24 -9.30 1.87
C GLU A 73 -1.97 -9.37 3.21
N VAL A 74 -2.05 -10.54 3.82
CA VAL A 74 -2.57 -10.67 5.20
C VAL A 74 -1.70 -9.86 6.18
N GLY A 75 -0.38 -9.80 5.96
CA GLY A 75 0.54 -8.97 6.71
C GLY A 75 0.29 -7.48 6.49
N HIS A 76 0.20 -7.04 5.23
CA HIS A 76 -0.10 -5.66 4.85
C HIS A 76 -1.43 -5.18 5.43
N PHE A 77 -2.51 -5.93 5.22
CA PHE A 77 -3.84 -5.67 5.78
C PHE A 77 -3.80 -5.42 7.29
N ARG A 78 -3.12 -6.31 8.04
CA ARG A 78 -3.02 -6.20 9.50
C ARG A 78 -2.25 -4.96 9.92
N ASN A 79 -1.11 -4.70 9.27
CA ASN A 79 -0.26 -3.55 9.57
C ASN A 79 -1.00 -2.24 9.30
N PHE A 80 -1.61 -2.09 8.13
CA PHE A 80 -2.38 -0.89 7.79
C PHE A 80 -3.60 -0.72 8.70
N SER A 81 -4.32 -1.79 9.02
CA SER A 81 -5.45 -1.76 9.96
C SER A 81 -5.02 -1.26 11.35
N GLN A 82 -3.86 -1.71 11.86
CA GLN A 82 -3.35 -1.26 13.15
C GLN A 82 -2.96 0.22 13.13
N ILE A 83 -2.32 0.69 12.05
CA ILE A 83 -1.98 2.11 11.87
C ILE A 83 -3.26 2.95 11.80
N TYR A 84 -4.22 2.55 10.98
CA TYR A 84 -5.51 3.24 10.85
C TYR A 84 -6.24 3.34 12.18
N ALA A 85 -6.37 2.24 12.92
CA ALA A 85 -7.00 2.23 14.23
C ALA A 85 -6.28 3.17 15.21
N THR A 86 -4.95 3.22 15.18
CA THR A 86 -4.18 4.14 16.03
C THR A 86 -4.48 5.60 15.71
N LEU A 87 -4.55 5.96 14.42
CA LEU A 87 -4.80 7.34 13.97
C LEU A 87 -6.25 7.79 14.17
N THR A 88 -7.19 6.85 14.20
CA THR A 88 -8.64 7.14 14.28
C THR A 88 -9.24 6.91 15.66
N GLY A 89 -8.44 6.55 16.65
CA GLY A 89 -8.92 6.29 18.01
C GLY A 89 -9.68 4.96 18.16
N GLY A 90 -9.27 3.94 17.41
CA GLY A 90 -9.77 2.56 17.52
C GLY A 90 -10.87 2.19 16.52
N GLN A 91 -11.12 3.03 15.49
CA GLN A 91 -12.08 2.70 14.46
C GLN A 91 -11.54 1.62 13.52
N GLN A 92 -12.46 0.89 12.89
CA GLN A 92 -12.15 -0.05 11.81
C GLN A 92 -12.41 0.62 10.46
N ALA A 93 -11.53 0.39 9.50
CA ALA A 93 -11.74 0.85 8.13
C ALA A 93 -12.96 0.11 7.53
N PRO A 94 -13.76 0.79 6.69
CA PRO A 94 -14.84 0.14 5.96
C PRO A 94 -14.27 -0.88 4.96
N LEU A 95 -14.91 -2.03 4.83
CA LEU A 95 -14.54 -3.08 3.89
C LEU A 95 -15.67 -3.34 2.91
N THR A 96 -15.31 -3.66 1.68
CA THR A 96 -16.21 -4.11 0.63
C THR A 96 -15.84 -5.53 0.18
N ASN A 97 -16.69 -6.11 -0.68
CA ASN A 97 -16.44 -7.43 -1.25
C ASN A 97 -15.94 -7.26 -2.68
N PRO A 98 -14.84 -7.92 -3.06
CA PRO A 98 -14.35 -7.87 -4.41
C PRO A 98 -15.21 -8.73 -5.32
N GLN A 99 -15.17 -8.44 -6.62
CA GLN A 99 -15.59 -9.42 -7.62
C GLN A 99 -14.50 -10.49 -7.73
N LEU A 100 -14.86 -11.76 -7.49
CA LEU A 100 -13.89 -12.85 -7.58
C LEU A 100 -13.68 -13.31 -9.03
N PRO A 101 -12.44 -13.62 -9.42
CA PRO A 101 -12.17 -14.08 -10.78
C PRO A 101 -12.84 -15.43 -11.05
N ALA A 102 -13.44 -15.54 -12.24
CA ALA A 102 -14.00 -16.78 -12.77
C ALA A 102 -13.00 -17.54 -13.65
N ASN A 103 -12.11 -16.82 -14.32
CA ASN A 103 -11.05 -17.35 -15.18
C ASN A 103 -9.69 -17.11 -14.50
N PHE A 104 -8.85 -18.15 -14.44
CA PHE A 104 -7.54 -18.07 -13.81
C PHE A 104 -6.62 -17.07 -14.52
N LEU A 105 -6.53 -17.14 -15.84
CA LEU A 105 -5.67 -16.29 -16.62
C LEU A 105 -6.10 -14.82 -16.46
N ASP A 106 -7.36 -14.49 -16.74
CA ASP A 106 -7.84 -13.11 -16.66
C ASP A 106 -7.59 -12.52 -15.26
N GLY A 107 -7.83 -13.30 -14.21
CA GLY A 107 -7.55 -12.87 -12.85
C GLY A 107 -6.06 -12.66 -12.55
N ILE A 108 -5.16 -13.48 -13.11
CA ILE A 108 -3.71 -13.24 -12.99
C ILE A 108 -3.31 -11.94 -13.72
N GLU A 109 -3.88 -11.65 -14.89
CA GLU A 109 -3.60 -10.40 -15.62
C GLU A 109 -4.10 -9.17 -14.86
N GLU A 110 -5.30 -9.25 -14.27
CA GLU A 110 -5.85 -8.19 -13.41
C GLU A 110 -4.95 -7.96 -12.19
N SER A 111 -4.54 -9.03 -11.49
CA SER A 111 -3.65 -8.91 -10.32
C SER A 111 -2.31 -8.26 -10.64
N ILE A 112 -1.75 -8.43 -11.84
CA ILE A 112 -0.52 -7.69 -12.22
C ILE A 112 -0.74 -6.18 -12.18
N ARG A 113 -1.89 -5.71 -12.65
CA ARG A 113 -2.20 -4.28 -12.72
C ARG A 113 -2.49 -3.74 -11.33
N ASP A 114 -3.30 -4.45 -10.55
CA ASP A 114 -3.66 -4.07 -9.19
C ASP A 114 -2.40 -3.93 -8.33
N GLU A 115 -1.48 -4.91 -8.38
CA GLU A 115 -0.21 -4.88 -7.65
C GLU A 115 0.72 -3.72 -8.06
N LEU A 116 0.75 -3.35 -9.34
CA LEU A 116 1.55 -2.20 -9.80
C LEU A 116 0.91 -0.87 -9.36
N ASP A 117 -0.42 -0.79 -9.36
CA ASP A 117 -1.16 0.38 -8.91
C ASP A 117 -1.02 0.56 -7.38
N ASP A 118 -1.11 -0.54 -6.61
CA ASP A 118 -0.93 -0.54 -5.16
C ASP A 118 0.52 -0.22 -4.78
N SER A 119 1.51 -0.79 -5.49
CA SER A 119 2.92 -0.42 -5.34
C SER A 119 3.14 1.08 -5.43
N LYS A 120 2.57 1.72 -6.46
CA LYS A 120 2.64 3.17 -6.65
C LYS A 120 1.85 3.91 -5.56
N PHE A 121 0.63 3.45 -5.27
CA PHE A 121 -0.26 4.10 -4.32
C PHE A 121 0.33 4.15 -2.90
N TYR A 122 1.00 3.08 -2.46
CA TYR A 122 1.66 3.02 -1.15
C TYR A 122 2.90 3.91 -1.10
N GLN A 123 3.68 3.96 -2.18
CA GLN A 123 4.80 4.90 -2.29
C GLN A 123 4.32 6.35 -2.18
N ASP A 124 3.27 6.74 -2.93
CA ASP A 124 2.71 8.08 -2.87
C ASP A 124 2.11 8.38 -1.48
N THR A 125 1.42 7.41 -0.88
CA THR A 125 0.81 7.55 0.46
C THR A 125 1.87 7.77 1.54
N SER A 126 3.07 7.18 1.38
CA SER A 126 4.18 7.36 2.32
C SER A 126 4.64 8.82 2.47
N LEU A 127 4.32 9.68 1.49
CA LEU A 127 4.65 11.11 1.50
C LEU A 127 3.72 11.94 2.40
N PHE A 128 2.59 11.38 2.83
CA PHE A 128 1.62 12.05 3.72
C PHE A 128 1.90 11.78 5.21
N THR A 129 3.09 11.32 5.57
CA THR A 129 3.45 11.10 6.96
C THR A 129 4.90 11.49 7.22
N THR A 130 5.15 12.06 8.40
CA THR A 130 6.50 12.26 8.95
C THR A 130 6.85 11.21 9.99
N ASP A 131 5.92 10.31 10.33
CA ASP A 131 6.19 9.18 11.22
C ASP A 131 7.03 8.13 10.45
N PRO A 132 8.29 7.88 10.87
CA PRO A 132 9.18 6.97 10.15
C PRO A 132 8.70 5.51 10.21
N THR A 133 7.87 5.14 11.20
CA THR A 133 7.30 3.79 11.30
C THR A 133 6.21 3.59 10.26
N ILE A 134 5.30 4.55 10.13
CA ILE A 134 4.23 4.51 9.12
C ILE A 134 4.82 4.59 7.71
N ASN A 135 5.76 5.52 7.49
CA ASN A 135 6.43 5.68 6.21
C ASN A 135 7.10 4.38 5.76
N ARG A 136 7.86 3.73 6.65
CA ARG A 136 8.53 2.47 6.37
C ARG A 136 7.56 1.32 6.09
N ALA A 137 6.44 1.23 6.83
CA ALA A 137 5.43 0.21 6.58
C ALA A 137 4.85 0.31 5.16
N LEU A 138 4.53 1.53 4.70
CA LEU A 138 4.04 1.80 3.35
C LEU A 138 5.09 1.51 2.27
N LEU A 139 6.35 1.91 2.50
CA LEU A 139 7.43 1.64 1.54
C LEU A 139 7.80 0.17 1.45
N TYR A 140 7.68 -0.60 2.54
CA TYR A 140 7.88 -2.05 2.48
C TYR A 140 6.77 -2.73 1.68
N ALA A 141 5.50 -2.45 1.97
CA ALA A 141 4.39 -2.96 1.16
C ALA A 141 4.53 -2.59 -0.33
N SER A 142 4.85 -1.33 -0.63
CA SER A 142 5.11 -0.89 -2.02
C SER A 142 6.15 -1.73 -2.78
N ASN A 143 7.24 -2.12 -2.10
CA ASN A 143 8.27 -2.97 -2.69
C ASN A 143 7.84 -4.44 -2.77
N ASP A 144 6.96 -4.88 -1.88
CA ASP A 144 6.39 -6.22 -1.89
C ASP A 144 5.43 -6.35 -3.07
N GLU A 145 4.54 -5.37 -3.29
CA GLU A 145 3.59 -5.37 -4.42
C GLU A 145 4.30 -5.38 -5.78
N ALA A 146 5.40 -4.62 -5.92
CA ALA A 146 6.22 -4.65 -7.13
C ALA A 146 6.81 -6.05 -7.41
N ARG A 147 7.17 -6.80 -6.35
CA ARG A 147 7.62 -8.19 -6.48
C ARG A 147 6.46 -9.12 -6.79
N HIS A 148 5.29 -8.92 -6.19
CA HIS A 148 4.08 -9.70 -6.45
C HIS A 148 3.67 -9.58 -7.93
N ALA A 149 3.60 -8.36 -8.47
CA ALA A 149 3.39 -8.10 -9.89
C ALA A 149 4.37 -8.85 -10.79
N THR A 150 5.64 -8.95 -10.38
CA THR A 150 6.68 -9.71 -11.09
C THR A 150 6.39 -11.21 -11.09
N TRP A 151 5.95 -11.75 -9.96
CA TRP A 151 5.56 -13.17 -9.84
C TRP A 151 4.30 -13.49 -10.64
N PHE A 152 3.27 -12.66 -10.57
CA PHE A 152 2.08 -12.82 -11.41
C PHE A 152 2.43 -12.72 -12.90
N SER A 153 3.34 -11.81 -13.28
CA SER A 153 3.86 -11.71 -14.65
C SER A 153 4.60 -12.99 -15.08
N TYR A 154 5.35 -13.64 -14.19
CA TYR A 154 5.95 -14.94 -14.45
C TYR A 154 4.88 -16.01 -14.75
N ILE A 155 3.85 -16.12 -13.89
CA ILE A 155 2.74 -17.08 -14.06
C ILE A 155 2.01 -16.84 -15.38
N TRP A 156 1.67 -15.57 -15.67
CA TRP A 156 0.99 -15.15 -16.90
C TRP A 156 1.77 -15.57 -18.16
N ASN A 157 3.06 -15.23 -18.20
CA ASN A 157 3.91 -15.55 -19.35
C ASN A 157 4.13 -17.06 -19.52
N LYS A 158 4.14 -17.84 -18.44
CA LYS A 158 4.31 -19.29 -18.50
C LYS A 158 3.02 -20.02 -18.90
N SER A 159 1.87 -19.46 -18.57
CA SER A 159 0.55 -20.04 -18.84
C SER A 159 0.02 -19.76 -20.25
N ARG A 160 0.68 -18.85 -21.00
CA ARG A 160 0.33 -18.48 -22.38
C ARG A 160 1.24 -19.09 -23.45
N ARG A 161 2.13 -19.99 -23.07
CA ARG A 161 3.06 -20.68 -23.98
C ARG A 161 2.50 -22.00 -24.47
#